data_AF-A0AAN6QMB9-F1
#
_entry.id   AF-A0AAN6QMB9-F1
#
_cell.length_a   1.000
_cell.length_b   1.000
_cell.length_c   1.000
_cell.angle_alpha   90.00
_cell.angle_beta   90.00
_cell.angle_gamma   90.00
#
_symmetry.space_group_name_H-M   'P 1'
#
loop_
_entity.id
_entity.type
_entity.pdbx_description
1 polymer ?
#
loop_
_entity_poly.entity_id
_entity_poly.type
_entity_poly.pdbx_seq_one_letter_code
_entity_poly.pdbx_strand_id
1 'polypeptide(L)'
;MRYHVKNHPTQGWMYEEIDLDDVQSTARLLARIVVAKIKDEKRLIEIFRTTPVVQNDPNWRCRTWVADVLSRIAEDGKIEALARDYVAKKTEAGRYANAADLLLPKPTWNMFEEKEIVP
;
A
#
# COMPACT_ATOMS: atom_id res chain seq x y z
N MET A 1 -5.49 4.55 -10.75
CA MET A 1 -5.33 5.56 -9.69
C MET A 1 -4.66 4.97 -8.46
N ARG A 2 -3.74 5.70 -7.83
CA ARG A 2 -3.12 5.41 -6.53
C ARG A 2 -3.43 6.55 -5.57
N TYR A 3 -3.79 6.19 -4.35
CA TYR A 3 -3.99 7.11 -3.24
C TYR A 3 -2.94 6.83 -2.18
N HIS A 4 -2.16 7.83 -1.80
CA HIS A 4 -1.12 7.66 -0.79
C HIS A 4 -0.83 8.95 -0.03
N VAL A 5 -0.10 8.82 1.08
CA VAL A 5 0.51 9.95 1.77
C VAL A 5 2.02 9.82 1.74
N LYS A 6 2.71 10.89 1.36
CA LYS A 6 4.18 10.97 1.37
C LYS A 6 4.65 12.17 2.18
N ASN A 7 5.88 12.09 2.69
CA ASN A 7 6.51 13.23 3.35
C ASN A 7 7.27 14.07 2.30
N HIS A 8 6.85 15.31 2.10
CA HIS A 8 7.52 16.27 1.23
C HIS A 8 8.52 17.10 2.04
N PRO A 9 9.78 17.26 1.58
CA PRO A 9 10.82 17.93 2.34
C PRO A 9 10.48 19.34 2.84
N THR A 10 9.66 20.09 2.08
CA THR A 10 9.30 21.48 2.40
C THR A 10 7.83 21.68 2.79
N GLN A 11 6.97 20.70 2.56
CA GLN A 11 5.51 20.85 2.75
C GLN A 11 4.96 19.90 3.82
N GLY A 12 5.80 19.02 4.38
CA GLY A 12 5.37 18.00 5.34
C GLY A 12 4.59 16.88 4.66
N TRP A 13 3.71 16.22 5.41
CA TRP A 13 2.94 15.10 4.89
C TRP A 13 1.87 15.57 3.90
N MET A 14 1.76 14.91 2.75
CA MET A 14 0.79 15.27 1.72
C MET A 14 0.08 14.04 1.19
N TYR A 15 -1.24 14.16 1.09
CA TYR A 15 -2.08 13.23 0.35
C TYR A 15 -2.01 13.51 -1.16
N GLU A 16 -1.89 12.46 -1.97
CA GLU A 16 -1.90 12.57 -3.43
C GLU A 16 -2.77 11.50 -4.07
N GLU A 17 -3.41 11.89 -5.18
CA GLU A 17 -4.12 11.01 -6.11
C GLU A 17 -3.33 11.03 -7.42
N ILE A 18 -2.72 9.90 -7.78
CA ILE A 18 -1.82 9.81 -8.93
C ILE A 18 -2.30 8.69 -9.85
N ASP A 19 -2.44 9.00 -11.14
CA ASP A 19 -2.67 8.00 -12.16
C ASP A 19 -1.49 7.04 -12.26
N LEU A 20 -1.82 5.76 -12.42
CA LEU A 20 -0.83 4.71 -12.61
C LEU A 20 -1.11 4.04 -13.94
N ASP A 21 -0.16 4.15 -14.85
CA ASP A 21 -0.22 3.46 -16.14
C ASP A 21 -0.09 1.95 -15.95
N ASP A 22 0.83 1.52 -15.06
CA ASP A 22 0.99 0.12 -14.67
C ASP A 22 1.15 -0.02 -13.15
N VAL A 23 0.18 -0.71 -12.53
CA VAL A 23 0.19 -1.05 -11.11
C VAL A 23 1.23 -2.13 -10.77
N GLN A 24 1.66 -2.94 -11.73
CA GLN A 24 2.63 -4.03 -11.55
C GLN A 24 4.07 -3.55 -11.50
N SER A 25 4.39 -2.41 -12.14
CA SER A 25 5.77 -1.98 -12.35
C SER A 25 6.05 -0.58 -11.82
N THR A 26 5.85 -0.37 -10.52
CA THR A 26 6.37 0.85 -9.86
C THR A 26 7.63 0.56 -9.07
N ALA A 27 8.73 1.23 -9.42
CA ALA A 27 10.08 0.97 -8.87
C ALA A 27 10.15 1.06 -7.34
N ARG A 28 9.27 1.84 -6.70
CA ARG A 28 9.23 2.05 -5.25
C ARG A 28 8.35 1.06 -4.48
N LEU A 29 7.71 0.11 -5.17
CA LEU A 29 6.81 -0.87 -4.56
C LEU A 29 7.54 -2.21 -4.40
N LEU A 30 7.39 -2.85 -3.24
CA LEU A 30 7.96 -4.18 -2.98
C LEU A 30 6.99 -5.30 -3.35
N ALA A 31 5.71 -5.14 -3.01
CA ALA A 31 4.67 -6.14 -3.22
C ALA A 31 3.29 -5.48 -3.35
N ARG A 32 2.31 -6.28 -3.79
CA ARG A 32 0.89 -5.91 -3.84
C ARG A 32 0.07 -6.92 -3.06
N ILE A 33 -0.96 -6.43 -2.36
CA ILE A 33 -1.92 -7.26 -1.64
C ILE A 33 -3.32 -6.90 -2.15
N VAL A 34 -4.04 -7.88 -2.69
CA VAL A 34 -5.45 -7.74 -3.06
C VAL A 34 -6.27 -8.11 -1.83
N VAL A 35 -6.93 -7.11 -1.24
CA VAL A 35 -7.61 -7.23 0.07
C VAL A 35 -9.12 -7.32 -0.04
N ALA A 36 -9.72 -6.61 -1.01
CA ALA A 36 -11.16 -6.41 -1.08
C ALA A 36 -11.63 -6.12 -2.52
N LYS A 37 -12.93 -6.32 -2.79
CA LYS A 37 -13.60 -5.86 -4.00
C LYS A 37 -14.35 -4.58 -3.67
N ILE A 38 -14.28 -3.61 -4.56
CA ILE A 38 -14.93 -2.30 -4.38
C ILE A 38 -16.37 -2.42 -4.87
N LYS A 39 -17.33 -2.15 -3.98
CA LYS A 39 -18.76 -2.05 -4.34
C LYS A 39 -19.20 -0.63 -4.65
N ASP A 40 -18.63 0.33 -3.93
CA ASP A 40 -18.90 1.77 -4.09
C ASP A 40 -17.57 2.52 -4.08
N GLU A 41 -17.10 2.87 -5.29
CA GLU A 41 -15.82 3.54 -5.48
C GLU A 41 -15.86 4.99 -4.99
N LYS A 42 -16.99 5.69 -5.17
CA LYS A 42 -17.12 7.09 -4.75
C LYS A 42 -17.01 7.20 -3.24
N ARG A 43 -17.69 6.32 -2.50
CA ARG A 43 -17.58 6.26 -1.04
C ARG A 43 -16.16 5.94 -0.59
N LEU A 44 -15.48 5.01 -1.27
CA LEU A 44 -14.10 4.64 -0.94
C LEU A 44 -13.15 5.83 -1.12
N ILE A 45 -13.26 6.55 -2.25
CA ILE A 45 -12.45 7.74 -2.53
C ILE A 45 -12.74 8.84 -1.50
N GLU A 46 -14.00 9.03 -1.12
CA GLU A 46 -14.36 10.00 -0.09
C GLU A 46 -13.72 9.68 1.26
N ILE A 47 -13.66 8.40 1.64
CA ILE A 47 -12.93 7.97 2.84
C ILE A 47 -11.45 8.35 2.73
N PHE A 48 -10.79 8.09 1.59
CA PHE A 48 -9.39 8.45 1.40
C PHE A 48 -9.16 9.96 1.55
N ARG A 49 -9.98 10.78 0.88
CA ARG A 49 -9.87 12.25 0.88
C ARG A 49 -10.11 12.87 2.26
N THR A 50 -11.03 12.30 3.02
CA THR A 50 -11.42 12.80 4.34
C THR A 50 -10.60 12.22 5.49
N THR A 51 -9.75 11.21 5.23
CA THR A 51 -8.87 10.64 6.25
C THR A 51 -7.76 11.64 6.60
N PRO A 52 -7.63 12.05 7.89
CA PRO A 52 -6.72 13.12 8.29
C PRO A 52 -5.24 12.82 7.98
N VAL A 53 -4.56 13.83 7.43
CA VAL A 53 -3.10 13.87 7.32
C VAL A 53 -2.56 14.75 8.44
N VAL A 54 -1.92 14.14 9.43
CA VAL A 54 -1.47 14.84 10.65
C VAL A 54 -0.05 15.38 10.46
N GLN A 55 0.12 16.67 10.67
CA GLN A 55 1.42 17.35 10.65
C GLN A 55 2.02 17.43 12.05
N ASN A 56 3.35 17.60 12.11
CA ASN A 56 4.10 17.91 13.34
C ASN A 56 3.99 16.86 14.47
N ASP A 57 3.46 15.67 14.19
CA ASP A 57 3.48 14.54 15.11
C ASP A 57 4.69 13.63 14.80
N PRO A 58 5.66 13.50 15.72
CA PRO A 58 6.87 12.69 15.51
C PRO A 58 6.59 11.18 15.42
N ASN A 59 5.41 10.71 15.80
CA ASN A 59 5.00 9.31 15.70
C ASN A 59 4.16 9.02 14.45
N TRP A 60 3.65 10.06 13.78
CA TRP A 60 2.80 9.90 12.60
C TRP A 60 3.63 9.53 11.36
N ARG A 61 3.09 8.61 10.54
CA ARG A 61 3.78 8.05 9.36
C ARG A 61 2.76 7.83 8.23
N CYS A 62 3.21 7.67 7.00
CA CYS A 62 2.31 7.23 5.91
C CYS A 62 1.53 5.94 6.25
N ARG A 63 2.15 5.00 7.00
CA ARG A 63 1.47 3.77 7.46
C ARG A 63 0.35 4.03 8.49
N THR A 64 0.44 5.10 9.29
CA THR A 64 -0.64 5.42 10.25
C THR A 64 -1.86 5.95 9.51
N TRP A 65 -1.67 6.68 8.41
CA TRP A 65 -2.76 7.04 7.50
C TRP A 65 -3.41 5.81 6.86
N VAL A 66 -2.62 4.86 6.35
CA VAL A 66 -3.16 3.62 5.76
C VAL A 66 -3.95 2.82 6.80
N ALA A 67 -3.47 2.73 8.05
CA ALA A 67 -4.20 2.07 9.13
C ALA A 67 -5.54 2.75 9.47
N ASP A 68 -5.60 4.09 9.48
CA ASP A 68 -6.85 4.84 9.69
C ASP A 68 -7.81 4.68 8.50
N VAL A 69 -7.31 4.75 7.27
CA VAL A 69 -8.11 4.44 6.07
C VAL A 69 -8.71 3.04 6.16
N LEU A 70 -7.88 2.05 6.49
CA LEU A 70 -8.34 0.68 6.60
C LEU A 70 -9.39 0.57 7.70
N SER A 71 -9.16 1.09 8.91
CA SER A 71 -10.13 1.04 10.01
C SER A 71 -11.49 1.65 9.65
N ARG A 72 -11.53 2.72 8.84
CA ARG A 72 -12.76 3.35 8.32
C ARG A 72 -13.48 2.51 7.28
N ILE A 73 -12.77 1.67 6.54
CA ILE A 73 -13.32 0.76 5.53
C ILE A 73 -13.77 -0.54 6.20
N ALA A 74 -12.95 -1.06 7.11
CA ALA A 74 -13.09 -2.30 7.84
C ALA A 74 -12.18 -2.26 9.10
N GLU A 75 -12.65 -2.69 10.26
CA GLU A 75 -11.81 -2.78 11.47
C GLU A 75 -10.73 -3.88 11.35
N ASP A 76 -9.67 -3.66 10.56
CA ASP A 76 -8.75 -4.75 10.20
C ASP A 76 -7.26 -4.41 10.25
N GLY A 77 -6.62 -4.81 11.37
CA GLY A 77 -5.16 -4.84 11.54
C GLY A 77 -4.46 -6.07 10.92
N LYS A 78 -5.20 -7.07 10.42
CA LYS A 78 -4.63 -8.30 9.84
C LYS A 78 -3.97 -8.04 8.49
N ILE A 79 -4.46 -7.05 7.74
CA ILE A 79 -3.90 -6.69 6.43
C ILE A 79 -2.44 -6.25 6.56
N GLU A 80 -2.11 -5.39 7.53
CA GLU A 80 -0.73 -4.92 7.72
C GLU A 80 0.20 -6.07 8.13
N ALA A 81 -0.24 -6.90 9.09
CA ALA A 81 0.54 -8.04 9.54
C ALA A 81 0.85 -9.02 8.40
N LEU A 82 -0.16 -9.35 7.57
CA LEU A 82 0.01 -10.20 6.41
C LEU A 82 0.97 -9.59 5.38
N ALA A 83 0.81 -8.30 5.07
CA ALA A 83 1.66 -7.63 4.09
C ALA A 83 3.14 -7.64 4.52
N ARG A 84 3.41 -7.43 5.82
CA ARG A 84 4.76 -7.48 6.39
C ARG A 84 5.37 -8.88 6.29
N ASP A 85 4.62 -9.90 6.72
CA ASP A 85 5.06 -11.29 6.66
C ASP A 85 5.36 -11.73 5.21
N TYR A 86 4.48 -11.41 4.28
CA TYR A 86 4.65 -11.73 2.86
C TYR A 86 5.92 -11.08 2.27
N VAL A 87 6.14 -9.78 2.53
CA VAL A 87 7.35 -9.08 2.05
C VAL A 87 8.61 -9.64 2.72
N ALA A 88 8.56 -10.01 4.00
CA ALA A 88 9.68 -10.64 4.69
C ALA A 88 10.07 -11.97 4.03
N LYS A 89 9.09 -12.86 3.78
CA LYS A 89 9.31 -14.13 3.05
C LYS A 89 9.91 -13.93 1.66
N LYS A 90 9.42 -12.93 0.92
CA LYS A 90 10.00 -12.57 -0.40
C LYS A 90 11.45 -12.08 -0.27
N THR A 91 11.74 -11.32 0.77
CA THR A 91 13.09 -10.83 1.06
C THR A 91 14.04 -11.99 1.36
N GLU A 92 13.62 -12.93 2.22
CA GLU A 92 14.38 -14.15 2.55
C GLU A 92 14.61 -15.05 1.32
N ALA A 93 13.63 -15.11 0.41
CA ALA A 93 13.74 -15.80 -0.87
C ALA A 93 14.62 -15.05 -1.91
N GLY A 94 15.22 -13.91 -1.54
CA GLY A 94 16.14 -13.17 -2.40
C GLY A 94 15.46 -12.28 -3.45
N ARG A 95 14.13 -12.12 -3.41
CA ARG A 95 13.33 -11.38 -4.42
C ARG A 95 13.80 -9.94 -4.66
N TYR A 96 14.51 -9.35 -3.69
CA TYR A 96 14.97 -7.96 -3.72
C TYR A 96 16.50 -7.84 -3.60
N ALA A 97 17.23 -8.93 -3.80
CA ALA A 97 18.68 -9.00 -3.55
C ALA A 97 19.52 -8.24 -4.60
N ASN A 98 19.02 -8.07 -5.82
CA ASN A 98 19.72 -7.35 -6.88
C ASN A 98 18.78 -6.44 -7.69
N ALA A 99 19.38 -5.51 -8.43
CA ALA A 99 18.64 -4.48 -9.17
C ALA A 99 17.76 -5.04 -10.29
N ALA A 100 18.17 -6.15 -10.94
CA ALA A 100 17.39 -6.76 -12.01
C ALA A 100 16.05 -7.30 -11.48
N ASP A 101 16.07 -7.93 -10.30
CA ASP A 101 14.85 -8.43 -9.68
C ASP A 101 13.91 -7.28 -9.31
N LEU A 102 14.42 -6.11 -8.91
CA LEU A 102 13.58 -4.93 -8.62
C LEU A 102 12.81 -4.43 -9.85
N LEU A 103 13.16 -4.84 -11.06
CA LEU A 103 12.45 -4.50 -12.30
C LEU A 103 11.34 -5.50 -12.65
N LEU A 104 11.38 -6.71 -12.10
CA LEU A 104 10.33 -7.71 -12.30
C LEU A 104 8.97 -7.21 -11.75
N PRO A 105 7.84 -7.66 -12.34
CA PRO A 105 6.50 -7.36 -11.83
C PRO A 105 6.39 -7.59 -10.33
N LYS A 106 5.67 -6.70 -9.63
CA LYS A 106 5.62 -6.80 -8.17
C LYS A 106 4.80 -8.01 -7.73
N PRO A 107 5.37 -8.83 -6.83
CA PRO A 107 4.72 -10.02 -6.33
C PRO A 107 3.37 -9.65 -5.72
N THR A 108 2.34 -10.41 -6.04
CA THR A 108 0.96 -10.07 -5.70
C THR A 108 0.28 -11.19 -4.94
N TRP A 109 -0.03 -10.94 -3.67
CA TRP A 109 -0.82 -11.84 -2.85
C TRP A 109 -2.31 -11.53 -3.00
N ASN A 110 -3.11 -12.54 -3.27
CA ASN A 110 -4.56 -12.45 -3.29
C ASN A 110 -5.12 -13.01 -1.98
N MET A 111 -5.66 -12.15 -1.11
CA MET A 111 -6.24 -12.59 0.16
C MET A 111 -7.55 -13.37 -0.01
N PHE A 112 -8.24 -13.26 -1.14
CA PHE A 112 -9.46 -14.03 -1.39
C PHE A 112 -9.18 -15.50 -1.69
N GLU A 113 -8.07 -15.74 -2.40
CA GLU A 113 -7.68 -17.08 -2.84
C GLU A 113 -6.55 -17.65 -2.00
N GLU A 114 -6.07 -16.89 -1.01
CA GLU A 114 -4.94 -17.22 -0.13
C GLU A 114 -3.71 -17.71 -0.90
N LYS A 115 -3.43 -17.07 -2.03
CA LYS A 115 -2.31 -17.44 -2.90
C LYS A 115 -1.68 -16.24 -3.59
N GLU A 116 -0.46 -16.45 -4.04
CA GLU A 116 0.22 -15.54 -4.94
C GLU A 116 -0.27 -15.71 -6.37
N ILE A 117 -0.60 -14.59 -7.02
CA ILE A 117 -1.11 -14.56 -8.41
C ILE A 117 -0.12 -13.91 -9.38
N VAL A 118 0.91 -13.22 -8.86
CA VAL A 118 2.05 -12.69 -9.62
C VAL A 118 3.32 -12.97 -8.81
N PRO A 119 4.33 -13.68 -9.35
CA PRO A 119 5.55 -14.04 -8.61
C PRO A 119 6.54 -12.93 -8.26
#